data_AF-A0A519I1Z0-F1
#
_entry.id   AF-A0A519I1Z0-F1
#
_cell.length_a   1.000
_cell.length_b   1.000
_cell.length_c   1.000
_cell.angle_alpha   90.00
_cell.angle_beta   90.00
_cell.angle_gamma   90.00
#
_symmetry.space_group_name_H-M   'P 1'
#
loop_
_entity.id
_entity.type
_entity.pdbx_description
1 polymer ?
#
loop_
_entity_poly.entity_id
_entity_poly.type
_entity_poly.pdbx_seq_one_letter_code
_entity_poly.pdbx_strand_id
1 'polypeptide(L)'
;MSADKKHKAVATWLALLVGVFGVHRFYLYGLKDRLGWLFPLPTLLGLAGLQRMNSLGQDDRLAWAMIPLLGVSVVAALLGGIVYGLMPDERWNDRFNASRPASKGGWPAVIGVVLCLFVGGIALMSTIAFSAQRYFEAQADQ
;
A
#
# COMPACT_ATOMS: atom_id res chain seq x y z
N MET A 1 20.15 -9.62 22.20
CA MET A 1 19.25 -9.60 21.03
C MET A 1 20.01 -8.97 19.88
N SER A 2 20.27 -9.72 18.81
CA SER A 2 20.92 -9.18 17.60
C SER A 2 20.09 -7.99 17.13
N ALA A 3 20.67 -6.79 17.07
CA ALA A 3 20.03 -5.65 16.43
C ALA A 3 19.98 -5.96 14.93
N ASP A 4 18.83 -6.49 14.48
CA ASP A 4 18.66 -6.93 13.10
C ASP A 4 18.78 -5.76 12.12
N LYS A 5 19.70 -5.93 11.16
CA LYS A 5 19.94 -4.98 10.07
C LYS A 5 18.74 -4.95 9.13
N LYS A 6 18.18 -3.76 8.92
CA LYS A 6 17.00 -3.57 8.07
C LYS A 6 17.39 -3.30 6.63
N HIS A 7 16.79 -4.03 5.70
CA HIS A 7 17.08 -3.94 4.28
C HIS A 7 15.93 -3.27 3.52
N LYS A 8 16.26 -2.30 2.66
CA LYS A 8 15.25 -1.56 1.89
C LYS A 8 14.48 -2.45 0.91
N ALA A 9 15.16 -3.44 0.32
CA ALA A 9 14.51 -4.43 -0.54
C ALA A 9 13.40 -5.17 0.21
N VAL A 10 13.66 -5.65 1.44
CA VAL A 10 12.65 -6.33 2.26
C VAL A 10 11.46 -5.41 2.52
N ALA A 11 11.70 -4.14 2.89
CA ALA A 11 10.62 -3.18 3.10
C ALA A 11 9.77 -2.95 1.83
N THR A 12 10.41 -2.85 0.66
CA THR A 12 9.72 -2.70 -0.63
C THR A 12 8.90 -3.94 -0.99
N TRP A 13 9.44 -5.15 -0.82
CA TRP A 13 8.70 -6.39 -1.09
C TRP A 13 7.55 -6.61 -0.10
N LEU A 14 7.74 -6.27 1.17
CA LEU A 14 6.66 -6.28 2.15
C LEU A 14 5.56 -5.28 1.78
N ALA A 15 5.92 -4.11 1.25
CA ALA A 15 4.94 -3.13 0.80
C ALA A 15 4.16 -3.64 -0.42
N LEU A 16 4.83 -4.33 -1.35
CA LEU A 16 4.21 -4.93 -2.53
C LEU A 16 3.22 -6.06 -2.17
N LEU A 17 3.65 -7.02 -1.37
CA LEU A 17 2.90 -8.26 -1.14
C LEU A 17 1.82 -8.13 -0.07
N VAL A 18 2.13 -7.39 1.00
CA VAL A 18 1.29 -7.34 2.22
C VAL A 18 1.19 -5.91 2.77
N GLY A 19 1.52 -4.91 1.96
CA GLY A 19 1.62 -3.54 2.42
C GLY A 19 0.28 -2.91 2.77
N VAL A 20 -0.81 -3.42 2.18
CA VAL A 20 -2.20 -3.05 2.51
C VAL A 20 -2.54 -3.27 3.98
N PHE A 21 -1.83 -4.16 4.67
CA PHE A 21 -1.97 -4.40 6.11
C PHE A 21 -0.94 -3.64 6.96
N GLY A 22 -0.12 -2.78 6.36
CA GLY A 22 0.89 -1.99 7.09
C GLY A 22 2.15 -2.76 7.51
N VAL A 23 2.30 -4.02 7.09
CA VAL A 23 3.41 -4.91 7.50
C VAL A 23 4.79 -4.31 7.19
N HIS A 24 4.91 -3.65 6.05
CA HIS A 24 6.13 -2.94 5.65
C HIS A 24 6.55 -1.86 6.67
N ARG A 25 5.59 -1.23 7.36
CA ARG A 25 5.86 -0.26 8.44
C ARG A 25 6.16 -0.95 9.75
N PHE A 26 5.49 -2.05 10.08
CA PHE A 26 5.81 -2.84 11.28
C PHE A 26 7.23 -3.39 11.23
N TYR A 27 7.73 -3.76 10.04
CA TYR A 27 9.14 -4.10 9.85
C TYR A 27 10.09 -2.94 10.23
N LEU A 28 9.73 -1.71 9.88
CA LEU A 28 10.59 -0.53 10.09
C LEU A 28 10.47 0.09 11.48
N TYR A 29 9.27 0.18 12.03
CA TYR A 29 8.97 0.92 13.27
C TYR A 29 8.47 0.02 14.41
N GLY A 30 8.27 -1.28 14.16
CA GLY A 30 7.70 -2.23 15.11
C GLY A 30 6.18 -2.12 15.25
N LEU A 31 5.60 -2.99 16.09
CA LEU A 31 4.14 -3.08 16.30
C LEU A 31 3.54 -1.86 17.02
N LYS A 32 4.36 -0.95 17.56
CA LYS A 32 3.91 0.29 18.18
C LYS A 32 3.56 1.38 17.16
N ASP A 33 3.79 1.15 15.86
CA ASP A 33 3.49 2.13 14.83
C ASP A 33 1.98 2.27 14.59
N ARG A 34 1.40 3.34 15.13
CA ARG A 34 -0.01 3.70 14.96
C ARG A 34 -0.41 3.88 13.50
N LEU A 35 0.52 4.37 12.66
CA LEU A 35 0.24 4.52 11.23
C LEU A 35 0.21 3.17 10.51
N GLY A 36 1.04 2.21 10.93
CA GLY A 36 0.94 0.83 10.43
C GLY A 36 -0.42 0.20 10.73
N TRP A 37 -0.99 0.48 11.90
CA TRP A 37 -2.34 0.03 12.28
C TRP A 37 -3.47 0.75 11.56
N LEU A 38 -3.21 1.90 10.95
CA LEU A 38 -4.20 2.62 10.15
C LEU A 38 -4.44 1.92 8.81
N PHE A 39 -3.45 1.22 8.23
CA PHE A 39 -3.54 0.57 6.92
C PHE A 39 -4.62 -0.55 6.83
N PRO A 40 -4.74 -1.45 7.82
CA PRO A 40 -5.80 -2.47 7.81
C PRO A 40 -7.22 -1.92 7.77
N LEU A 41 -7.49 -0.76 8.38
CA LEU A 41 -8.85 -0.22 8.49
C LEU A 41 -9.51 0.07 7.12
N PRO A 42 -8.94 0.94 6.26
CA PRO A 42 -9.51 1.21 4.94
C PRO A 42 -9.41 -0.01 4.01
N THR A 43 -8.41 -0.88 4.18
CA THR A 43 -8.33 -2.15 3.47
C THR A 43 -9.50 -3.08 3.79
N LEU A 44 -9.81 -3.29 5.07
CA LEU A 44 -10.92 -4.16 5.50
C LEU A 44 -12.27 -3.57 5.10
N LEU A 45 -12.45 -2.25 5.25
CA LEU A 45 -13.65 -1.57 4.77
C LEU A 45 -13.80 -1.75 3.25
N GLY A 46 -12.72 -1.59 2.49
CA GLY A 46 -12.74 -1.78 1.06
C GLY A 46 -13.05 -3.21 0.61
N LEU A 47 -12.49 -4.21 1.30
CA LEU A 47 -12.81 -5.63 1.06
C LEU A 47 -14.27 -5.95 1.40
N ALA A 48 -14.79 -5.40 2.50
CA ALA A 48 -16.21 -5.53 2.83
C ALA A 48 -17.08 -4.85 1.75
N GLY A 49 -16.66 -3.74 1.17
CA GLY A 49 -17.31 -3.10 0.02
C GLY A 49 -17.38 -4.02 -1.21
N LEU A 50 -16.26 -4.65 -1.58
CA LEU A 50 -16.22 -5.63 -2.67
C LEU A 50 -17.14 -6.83 -2.41
N GLN A 51 -17.11 -7.38 -1.19
CA GLN A 51 -17.98 -8.50 -0.82
C GLN A 51 -19.46 -8.11 -0.90
N ARG A 52 -19.81 -6.91 -0.43
CA ARG A 52 -21.16 -6.37 -0.52
C ARG A 52 -21.61 -6.25 -1.96
N MET A 53 -20.80 -5.65 -2.83
CA MET A 53 -21.11 -5.53 -4.26
C MET A 53 -21.34 -6.90 -4.92
N ASN A 54 -20.54 -7.92 -4.58
CA ASN A 54 -20.73 -9.27 -5.10
C ASN A 54 -22.02 -9.94 -4.60
N SER A 55 -22.45 -9.62 -3.37
CA SER A 55 -23.62 -10.26 -2.74
C SER A 55 -24.95 -9.53 -2.97
N LEU A 56 -24.94 -8.20 -3.00
CA LEU A 56 -26.12 -7.33 -3.05
C LEU A 56 -26.28 -6.66 -4.42
N GLY A 57 -25.32 -6.84 -5.33
CA GLY A 57 -25.30 -6.22 -6.64
C GLY A 57 -24.67 -4.82 -6.64
N GLN A 58 -24.61 -4.22 -7.82
CA GLN A 58 -23.96 -2.92 -8.05
C GLN A 58 -24.76 -1.73 -7.51
N ASP A 59 -26.02 -1.95 -7.11
CA ASP A 59 -26.93 -0.91 -6.60
C ASP A 59 -26.63 -0.48 -5.15
N ASP A 60 -25.80 -1.23 -4.43
CA ASP A 60 -25.43 -0.87 -3.06
C ASP A 60 -24.54 0.38 -3.02
N ARG A 61 -25.14 1.53 -2.70
CA ARG A 61 -24.46 2.82 -2.54
C ARG A 61 -23.36 2.79 -1.48
N LEU A 62 -23.47 1.92 -0.47
CA LEU A 62 -22.43 1.80 0.56
C LEU A 62 -21.17 1.12 -0.01
N ALA A 63 -21.35 0.10 -0.85
CA ALA A 63 -20.24 -0.55 -1.55
C ALA A 63 -19.48 0.42 -2.46
N TRP A 64 -20.19 1.35 -3.11
CA TRP A 64 -19.58 2.40 -3.93
C TRP A 64 -18.58 3.26 -3.14
N ALA A 65 -18.91 3.67 -1.91
CA ALA A 65 -18.00 4.46 -1.09
C ALA A 65 -16.84 3.64 -0.52
N MET A 66 -17.07 2.35 -0.25
CA MET A 66 -16.07 1.47 0.38
C MET A 66 -14.99 1.01 -0.59
N ILE A 67 -15.34 0.62 -1.83
CA ILE A 67 -14.38 0.07 -2.80
C ILE A 67 -13.22 1.05 -3.10
N PRO A 68 -13.42 2.37 -3.29
CA PRO A 68 -12.33 3.31 -3.47
C PRO A 68 -11.36 3.37 -2.29
N LEU A 69 -11.82 3.09 -1.05
CA LEU A 69 -10.93 3.02 0.11
C LEU A 69 -9.94 1.86 -0.04
N LEU A 70 -10.33 0.74 -0.64
CA LEU A 70 -9.42 -0.35 -0.96
C LEU A 70 -8.32 0.13 -1.91
N GLY A 71 -8.73 0.80 -2.99
CA GLY A 71 -7.84 1.36 -3.99
C GLY A 71 -6.81 2.32 -3.39
N VAL A 72 -7.27 3.27 -2.59
CA VAL A 72 -6.39 4.21 -1.87
C VAL A 72 -5.44 3.47 -0.94
N SER A 73 -5.89 2.42 -0.25
CA SER A 73 -5.05 1.64 0.67
C SER A 73 -3.92 0.90 -0.07
N VAL A 74 -4.24 0.28 -1.21
CA VAL A 74 -3.26 -0.36 -2.10
C VAL A 74 -2.25 0.66 -2.60
N VAL A 75 -2.73 1.79 -3.15
CA VAL A 75 -1.85 2.84 -3.67
C VAL A 75 -0.95 3.40 -2.58
N ALA A 76 -1.47 3.68 -1.40
CA ALA A 76 -0.69 4.19 -0.27
C ALA A 76 0.41 3.21 0.14
N ALA A 77 0.14 1.91 0.14
CA ALA A 77 1.11 0.88 0.49
C ALA A 77 2.23 0.80 -0.56
N LEU A 78 1.86 0.75 -1.84
CA LEU A 78 2.81 0.64 -2.94
C LEU A 78 3.65 1.91 -3.08
N LEU A 79 3.06 3.09 -2.85
CA LEU A 79 3.80 4.35 -2.77
C LEU A 79 4.83 4.31 -1.64
N GLY A 80 4.46 3.77 -0.47
CA GLY A 80 5.41 3.50 0.62
C GLY A 80 6.57 2.61 0.16
N GLY A 81 6.27 1.52 -0.55
CA GLY A 81 7.28 0.63 -1.13
C GLY A 81 8.25 1.33 -2.09
N ILE A 82 7.73 2.23 -2.95
CA ILE A 82 8.52 3.06 -3.87
C ILE A 82 9.43 4.01 -3.09
N VAL A 83 8.86 4.74 -2.13
CA VAL A 83 9.61 5.70 -1.29
C VAL A 83 10.75 5.01 -0.53
N TYR A 84 10.49 3.83 0.04
CA TYR A 84 11.52 3.07 0.75
C TYR A 84 12.55 2.44 -0.20
N GLY A 85 12.12 1.91 -1.34
CA GLY A 85 13.00 1.26 -2.30
C GLY A 85 13.94 2.23 -3.02
N LEU A 86 13.48 3.46 -3.29
CA LEU A 86 14.25 4.54 -3.91
C LEU A 86 15.01 5.41 -2.90
N MET A 87 14.86 5.15 -1.59
CA MET A 87 15.61 5.91 -0.59
C MET A 87 17.13 5.72 -0.81
N PRO A 88 17.91 6.83 -0.83
CA PRO A 88 19.37 6.74 -0.88
C PRO A 88 19.90 5.89 0.27
N ASP A 89 20.93 5.08 0.01
CA ASP A 89 21.46 4.13 0.99
C ASP A 89 21.99 4.82 2.25
N GLU A 90 22.60 6.00 2.11
CA GLU A 90 23.07 6.82 3.23
C GLU A 90 21.90 7.23 4.13
N ARG A 91 20.86 7.84 3.55
CA ARG A 91 19.65 8.23 4.27
C ARG A 91 18.92 7.05 4.91
N TRP A 92 18.92 5.88 4.26
CA TRP A 92 18.36 4.66 4.81
C TRP A 92 19.14 4.19 6.04
N ASN A 93 20.46 4.18 5.94
CA ASN A 93 21.35 3.74 7.01
C ASN A 93 21.29 4.68 8.20
N ASP A 94 21.29 5.99 8.00
CA ASP A 94 21.15 6.97 9.08
C ASP A 94 19.83 6.79 9.84
N ARG A 95 18.74 6.49 9.12
CA ARG A 95 17.40 6.39 9.70
C ARG A 95 17.13 5.05 10.40
N PHE A 96 17.59 3.94 9.82
CA PHE A 96 17.20 2.59 10.26
C PHE A 96 18.35 1.70 10.73
N ASN A 97 19.59 2.05 10.39
CA ASN A 97 20.78 1.22 10.65
C ASN A 97 21.98 2.04 11.17
N ALA A 98 21.74 3.08 11.99
CA ALA A 98 22.74 4.08 12.37
C ALA A 98 24.04 3.49 12.96
N SER A 99 23.96 2.35 13.65
CA SER A 99 25.12 1.66 14.24
C SER A 99 25.72 0.55 13.38
N ARG A 100 25.04 0.11 12.30
CA ARG A 100 25.47 -1.02 11.44
C ARG A 100 24.99 -0.84 9.99
N PRO A 101 25.71 -0.07 9.14
CA PRO A 101 25.29 0.24 7.78
C PRO A 101 24.91 -1.01 6.98
N ALA A 102 23.72 -1.02 6.40
CA ALA A 102 23.29 -2.07 5.48
C ALA A 102 23.99 -1.94 4.13
N SER A 103 24.23 -3.10 3.50
CA SER A 103 24.74 -3.20 2.13
C SER A 103 23.90 -2.35 1.19
N LYS A 104 24.53 -1.79 0.15
CA LYS A 104 23.87 -1.07 -0.94
C LYS A 104 22.62 -1.83 -1.37
N GLY A 105 21.46 -1.19 -1.34
CA GLY A 105 20.24 -1.86 -1.75
C GLY A 105 20.30 -2.11 -3.26
N GLY A 106 20.49 -3.38 -3.62
CA GLY A 106 20.74 -3.79 -5.00
C GLY A 106 19.49 -3.91 -5.87
N TRP A 107 19.66 -4.54 -7.03
CA TRP A 107 18.61 -4.87 -8.01
C TRP A 107 17.27 -5.37 -7.42
N PRO A 108 17.21 -6.16 -6.33
CA PRO A 108 15.93 -6.58 -5.75
C PRO A 108 15.05 -5.41 -5.29
N ALA A 109 15.63 -4.31 -4.81
CA ALA A 109 14.87 -3.12 -4.44
C ALA A 109 14.31 -2.42 -5.70
N VAL A 110 15.11 -2.32 -6.76
CA VAL A 110 14.70 -1.72 -8.04
C VAL A 110 13.55 -2.50 -8.67
N ILE A 111 13.66 -3.83 -8.74
CA ILE A 111 12.58 -4.69 -9.26
C ILE A 111 11.31 -4.52 -8.43
N GLY A 112 11.43 -4.51 -7.10
CA GLY A 112 10.30 -4.25 -6.21
C GLY A 112 9.64 -2.90 -6.47
N VAL A 113 10.42 -1.83 -6.68
CA VAL A 113 9.91 -0.49 -7.02
C VAL A 113 9.16 -0.50 -8.35
N VAL A 114 9.72 -1.13 -9.39
CA VAL A 114 9.07 -1.22 -10.71
C VAL A 114 7.73 -1.93 -10.60
N LEU A 115 7.66 -3.04 -9.86
CA LEU A 115 6.41 -3.76 -9.62
C LEU A 115 5.42 -2.93 -8.78
N CYS A 116 5.87 -2.24 -7.74
CA CYS A 116 5.03 -1.33 -6.97
C CYS A 116 4.43 -0.22 -7.87
N LEU A 117 5.25 0.35 -8.76
CA LEU A 117 4.78 1.38 -9.69
C LEU A 117 3.76 0.82 -10.67
N PHE A 118 4.03 -0.35 -11.26
CA PHE A 118 3.15 -0.99 -12.22
C PHE A 118 1.79 -1.35 -11.60
N VAL A 119 1.80 -2.08 -10.48
CA VAL A 119 0.57 -2.49 -9.78
C VAL A 119 -0.14 -1.28 -9.18
N GLY A 120 0.60 -0.32 -8.64
CA GLY A 120 0.03 0.91 -8.08
C GLY A 120 -0.63 1.79 -9.12
N GLY A 121 -0.03 1.90 -10.31
CA GLY A 121 -0.62 2.60 -11.44
C GLY A 121 -1.93 1.95 -11.89
N ILE A 122 -1.96 0.62 -12.04
CA ILE A 122 -3.18 -0.12 -12.37
C ILE A 122 -4.26 0.11 -11.30
N ALA A 123 -3.93 -0.09 -10.02
CA ALA A 123 -4.87 0.06 -8.93
C ALA A 123 -5.44 1.50 -8.86
N LEU A 124 -4.58 2.51 -9.03
CA LEU A 124 -5.00 3.91 -9.05
C LEU A 124 -5.95 4.20 -10.21
N MET A 125 -5.59 3.78 -11.42
CA MET A 125 -6.43 3.99 -12.61
C MET A 125 -7.77 3.25 -12.49
N SER A 126 -7.77 1.99 -12.06
CA SER A 126 -9.00 1.22 -11.84
C SER A 126 -9.91 1.88 -10.80
N THR A 127 -9.32 2.40 -9.71
CA THR A 127 -10.08 3.09 -8.65
C THR A 127 -10.73 4.36 -9.16
N ILE A 128 -9.98 5.17 -9.94
CA ILE A 128 -10.50 6.40 -10.53
C ILE A 128 -11.60 6.08 -11.55
N ALA A 129 -11.36 5.13 -12.46
CA ALA A 129 -12.33 4.73 -13.47
C ALA A 129 -13.64 4.23 -12.86
N PHE A 130 -13.55 3.33 -11.86
CA PHE A 130 -14.73 2.83 -11.13
C PHE A 130 -15.49 3.97 -10.44
N SER A 131 -14.77 4.85 -9.74
CA SER A 131 -15.39 5.97 -9.03
C SER A 131 -16.09 6.94 -9.98
N ALA A 132 -15.45 7.24 -11.12
CA ALA A 132 -16.01 8.12 -12.15
C ALA A 132 -17.24 7.50 -12.82
N GLN A 133 -17.18 6.23 -13.24
CA GLN A 133 -18.32 5.52 -13.84
C GLN A 133 -19.55 5.62 -12.93
N ARG A 134 -19.38 5.26 -11.65
CA ARG A 134 -20.49 5.25 -10.70
C ARG A 134 -20.99 6.65 -10.34
N TYR A 135 -20.11 7.67 -10.35
CA TYR A 135 -20.51 9.07 -10.19
C TYR A 135 -21.40 9.55 -11.33
N PHE A 136 -21.08 9.19 -12.57
CA PHE A 136 -21.90 9.55 -13.73
C PHE A 136 -23.22 8.76 -13.79
N GLU A 137 -23.21 7.46 -13.49
CA GLU A 137 -24.45 6.67 -13.37
C GLU A 137 -25.40 7.26 -12.33
N ALA A 138 -24.88 7.61 -11.14
CA ALA A 138 -25.68 8.20 -10.07
C ALA A 138 -26.26 9.59 -10.40
N GLN A 139 -25.67 10.30 -11.38
CA GLN A 139 -26.20 11.57 -11.90
C GLN A 139 -27.18 11.37 -13.05
N ALA A 140 -27.01 10.34 -13.88
CA ALA A 140 -27.93 10.05 -14.97
C ALA A 140 -29.27 9.49 -14.48
N ASP A 141 -29.27 8.82 -13.33
CA ASP A 141 -30.47 8.29 -12.65
C ASP A 141 -31.24 9.37 -11.83
N GLN A 142 -30.72 10.61 -11.74
CA GLN A 142 -31.37 11.76 -11.10
C GLN A 142 -32.17 12.59 -12.10
#